data_AF-A0A180EWH7-F1
#
_entry.id   AF-A0A180EWH7-F1
#
_cell.length_a   1.000
_cell.length_b   1.000
_cell.length_c   1.000
_cell.angle_alpha   90.00
_cell.angle_beta   90.00
_cell.angle_gamma   90.00
#
_symmetry.space_group_name_H-M   'P 1'
#
loop_
_entity.id
_entity.type
_entity.pdbx_description
1 polymer ?
#
loop_
_entity_poly.entity_id
_entity_poly.type
_entity_poly.pdbx_seq_one_letter_code
_entity_poly.pdbx_strand_id
1 'polypeptide(L)' 'MDVINYYDFIFVTSPRNLEHDINRNIISRENVKKTIIKIIDAAKLASKKVVVVSDTYYLDP' A
#
# COMPACT_ATOMS: atom_id res chain seq x y z
N MET A 1 5.35 -19.83 -7.69
CA MET A 1 5.61 -19.55 -6.26
C MET A 1 5.09 -18.14 -6.01
N ASP A 2 4.13 -18.00 -5.10
CA ASP A 2 3.42 -16.72 -4.90
C ASP A 2 4.36 -15.66 -4.30
N VAL A 3 4.45 -14.48 -4.92
CA VAL A 3 5.49 -13.46 -4.61
C VAL A 3 5.41 -13.02 -3.15
N ILE A 4 4.21 -13.02 -2.57
CA ILE A 4 3.94 -12.64 -1.18
C ILE A 4 4.66 -13.54 -0.17
N ASN A 5 4.96 -14.78 -0.53
CA ASN A 5 5.59 -15.74 0.37
C ASN A 5 7.07 -15.49 0.60
N TYR A 6 7.74 -14.72 -0.28
CA TYR A 6 9.14 -14.33 -0.13
C TYR A 6 9.39 -13.30 0.98
N TYR A 7 8.35 -12.61 1.44
CA TYR A 7 8.47 -11.53 2.41
C TYR A 7 7.98 -11.96 3.79
N ASP A 8 8.64 -11.48 4.84
CA ASP A 8 8.22 -11.71 6.23
C ASP A 8 7.01 -10.84 6.63
N PHE A 9 6.92 -9.66 6.03
CA PHE A 9 5.86 -8.69 6.23
C PHE A 9 5.60 -7.89 4.94
N ILE A 10 4.40 -7.32 4.84
CA ILE A 10 3.95 -6.52 3.71
C ILE A 10 3.80 -5.07 4.16
N PHE A 11 4.40 -4.16 3.40
CA PHE A 11 4.26 -2.72 3.62
C PHE A 11 3.10 -2.17 2.82
N VAL A 12 2.32 -1.30 3.47
CA VAL A 12 1.24 -0.56 2.86
C VAL A 12 1.37 0.91 3.26
N THR A 13 1.28 1.80 2.27
CA THR A 13 1.32 3.24 2.48
C THR A 13 -0.06 3.86 2.48
N SER A 14 -0.17 5.06 3.04
CA SER A 14 -1.39 5.86 2.92
C SER A 14 -1.65 6.23 1.46
N PRO A 15 -2.93 6.34 1.02
CA PRO A 15 -3.26 6.92 -0.28
C PRO A 15 -2.64 8.30 -0.53
N ARG A 16 -2.26 9.01 0.55
CA ARG A 16 -1.56 10.30 0.48
C ARG A 16 -0.24 10.25 -0.31
N ASN A 17 0.44 9.11 -0.34
CA ASN A 17 1.69 8.99 -1.11
C ASN A 17 1.47 9.05 -2.62
N LEU A 18 0.25 8.73 -3.08
CA LEU A 18 -0.12 8.75 -4.49
C LEU A 18 -0.95 9.98 -4.87
N GLU A 19 -0.99 11.01 -4.02
CA GLU A 19 -1.75 12.24 -4.30
C GLU A 19 -1.33 12.90 -5.60
N HIS A 20 -0.04 12.86 -5.94
CA HIS A 20 0.46 13.43 -7.18
C HIS A 20 -0.18 12.75 -8.41
N ASP A 21 -0.33 11.43 -8.40
CA ASP A 21 -0.98 10.68 -9.49
C ASP A 21 -2.50 10.81 -9.47
N ILE A 22 -3.10 10.87 -8.27
CA ILE A 22 -4.54 11.11 -8.09
C ILE A 22 -4.91 12.49 -8.63
N ASN A 23 -4.14 13.53 -8.29
CA ASN A 23 -4.39 14.91 -8.73
C ASN A 23 -4.15 15.09 -10.23
N ARG A 24 -3.31 14.26 -10.83
CA ARG A 24 -3.10 14.19 -12.29
C ARG A 24 -4.17 13.36 -13.02
N ASN A 25 -5.17 12.82 -12.31
CA ASN A 25 -6.20 11.92 -12.83
C ASN A 25 -5.63 10.65 -13.51
N ILE A 26 -4.43 10.20 -13.13
CA ILE A 26 -3.83 8.96 -13.64
C ILE A 26 -4.50 7.76 -12.97
N ILE A 27 -4.78 7.88 -11.67
CA ILE A 27 -5.50 6.87 -10.87
C ILE A 27 -6.57 7.54 -10.01
N SER A 28 -7.64 6.81 -9.67
CA SER A 28 -8.66 7.33 -8.75
C SER A 28 -8.31 6.99 -7.29
N ARG A 29 -8.62 7.90 -6.37
CA ARG A 29 -8.47 7.66 -4.93
C ARG A 29 -9.23 6.42 -4.46
N GLU A 30 -10.39 6.15 -5.05
CA GLU A 30 -11.20 4.98 -4.74
C GLU A 30 -10.50 3.68 -5.16
N ASN A 31 -9.89 3.66 -6.35
CA ASN A 31 -9.11 2.51 -6.82
C ASN A 31 -7.91 2.25 -5.91
N VAL A 32 -7.20 3.29 -5.47
CA VAL A 32 -6.10 3.15 -4.50
C VAL A 32 -6.58 2.50 -3.21
N LYS A 33 -7.68 2.99 -2.63
CA LYS A 33 -8.26 2.40 -1.39
C LYS A 33 -8.66 0.94 -1.59
N LYS A 34 -9.33 0.61 -2.70
CA LYS A 34 -9.74 -0.76 -3.03
C LYS A 34 -8.54 -1.69 -3.20
N THR A 35 -7.48 -1.22 -3.86
CA THR A 35 -6.24 -1.99 -4.04
C THR A 35 -5.52 -2.24 -2.72
N ILE A 36 -5.43 -1.23 -1.85
CA ILE A 36 -4.87 -1.39 -0.51
C ILE A 36 -5.60 -2.47 0.28
N ILE A 37 -6.93 -2.47 0.26
CA ILE A 37 -7.74 -3.50 0.94
C ILE A 37 -7.42 -4.90 0.38
N LYS A 38 -7.34 -5.05 -0.95
CA LYS A 38 -6.97 -6.32 -1.58
C LYS A 38 -5.58 -6.81 -1.16
N ILE A 39 -4.60 -5.91 -1.05
CA ILE A 39 -3.25 -6.26 -0.57
C ILE A 39 -3.30 -6.76 0.88
N ILE A 40 -4.06 -6.07 1.74
CA ILE A 40 -4.25 -6.47 3.14
C ILE A 40 -4.89 -7.86 3.24
N ASP A 41 -5.93 -8.12 2.45
CA ASP A 41 -6.63 -9.40 2.48
C ASP A 41 -5.76 -10.54 1.95
N ALA A 42 -4.98 -10.30 0.89
CA ALA A 42 -4.00 -11.26 0.39
C ALA A 42 -2.91 -11.57 1.45
N ALA A 43 -2.42 -10.55 2.16
CA ALA A 43 -1.45 -10.71 3.24
C ALA A 43 -2.02 -11.55 4.40
N LYS A 44 -3.28 -11.32 4.78
CA LYS A 44 -3.97 -12.11 5.82
C LYS A 44 -4.09 -13.58 5.41
N LEU A 45 -4.50 -13.85 4.17
CA LEU A 45 -4.60 -15.22 3.65
C LEU A 45 -3.25 -15.94 3.67
N ALA A 46 -2.17 -15.23 3.37
CA ALA A 46 -0.80 -15.73 3.43
C ALA A 46 -0.20 -15.74 4.86
N SER A 47 -1.00 -15.44 5.90
CA SER A 47 -0.54 -15.32 7.30
C SER A 47 0.66 -14.37 7.48
N LYS A 48 0.72 -13.31 6.65
CA LYS A 48 1.77 -12.28 6.71
C LYS A 48 1.32 -11.09 7.56
N LYS A 49 2.27 -10.48 8.26
CA LYS A 49 2.02 -9.22 8.99
C LYS A 49 1.95 -8.06 8.00
N VAL A 50 1.00 -7.16 8.20
CA VAL A 50 0.90 -5.89 7.46
C VAL A 50 1.42 -4.77 8.35
N VAL A 51 2.33 -3.96 7.82
CA VAL A 51 2.86 -2.77 8.49
C VAL A 51 2.46 -1.54 7.68
N VAL A 52 1.83 -0.58 8.35
CA VAL A 52 1.51 0.71 7.73
C VAL A 52 2.71 1.62 7.88
N VAL A 53 3.22 2.13 6.77
CA VAL A 53 4.38 3.03 6.73
C VAL A 53 4.00 4.34 6.05
N SER A 54 4.54 5.46 6.53
CA SER A 54 4.32 6.75 5.88
C SER A 54 5.14 6.88 4.59
N ASP A 55 6.28 6.17 4.50
CA ASP A 55 7.25 6.28 3.39
C ASP A 55 7.64 7.75 3.14
N THR A 56 7.91 8.45 4.24
CA THR A 56 8.28 9.86 4.25
C THR A 56 9.75 10.02 3.85
N TYR A 57 10.02 10.84 2.84
CA TYR A 57 11.37 11.13 2.34
C TYR A 57 12.10 12.26 3.07
N TYR A 58 11.37 13.11 3.79
CA TYR A 58 11.91 14.31 4.45
C TYR A 58 11.46 14.38 5.91
N LEU A 59 12.29 14.95 6.78
CA LEU A 59 11.95 15.16 8.19
C LEU A 59 10.98 16.32 8.42
N ASP A 60 10.88 17.25 7.45
CA ASP A 60 10.07 18.46 7.59
C ASP A 60 8.65 18.30 6.99
N PRO A 61 7.61 18.78 7.70
CA PRO A 61 6.19 18.66 7.32
C PRO A 61 5.71 19.63 6.25
#